data_AF-A0A1A9WG45-F1
#
_entry.id   AF-A0A1A9WG45-F1
#
_cell.length_a   1.000
_cell.length_b   1.000
_cell.length_c   1.000
_cell.angle_alpha   90.00
_cell.angle_beta   90.00
_cell.angle_gamma   90.00
#
_symmetry.space_group_name_H-M   'P 1'
#
loop_
_entity.id
_entity.type
_entity.pdbx_description
1 polymer ?
#
loop_
_entity_poly.entity_id
_entity_poly.type
_entity_poly.pdbx_seq_one_letter_code
_entity_poly.pdbx_strand_id
1 'polypeptide(L)'
;MGLLPRNEFKQRFGITVAFLATHSGLTRWQEFHSNMAEELGAGETFSEHNNKAIDEVWYKRAVDQHFIREESFVYSVPFDAGETGAETMVTASHAIFHTEGGKSAPAAVVGFQFQHTALLKLFRNITGNGCTMDDKDCYVLDNNGFIIISPSRHETGMFFGEVNGAIMHRLVEENVFKKVTVYDYQAVCFVPDGENNCSSKFFSPIIHVLRLFKWLLTTVLWYIVQYTYVAAEFFEPLIDENMTDYFINLNKNNEYVKYVTLQRTKLKSCDMQRDLYTLYNEKDNVVYNMTAHGCERPFVVLPIPASNLILLVIDQICPRDATHILTVNPIDINYQLDANQTLQCYKRDHEFTRIRPTSCISKHVNESFIELCGSASSILVNIFVIVLNLLLCTFL
;
A
#
# COMPACT_ATOMS: atom_id res chain seq x y z
N MET A 1 37.03 7.90 -17.09
CA MET A 1 36.14 9.07 -17.13
C MET A 1 36.84 10.23 -16.42
N GLY A 2 37.04 11.36 -17.09
CA GLY A 2 37.54 12.56 -16.42
C GLY A 2 36.51 13.05 -15.41
N LEU A 3 36.94 13.38 -14.19
CA LEU A 3 36.05 13.96 -13.18
C LEU A 3 35.60 15.34 -13.68
N LEU A 4 34.32 15.46 -14.01
CA LEU A 4 33.72 16.76 -14.37
C LEU A 4 33.80 17.69 -13.16
N PRO A 5 34.16 18.97 -13.35
CA PRO A 5 34.12 19.94 -12.27
C PRO A 5 32.69 20.08 -11.73
N ARG A 6 32.55 20.16 -10.41
CA ARG A 6 31.27 20.14 -9.66
C ARG A 6 30.21 21.12 -10.22
N ASN A 7 30.65 22.31 -10.64
CA ASN A 7 29.76 23.35 -11.17
C ASN A 7 29.20 23.00 -12.55
N GLU A 8 30.02 22.42 -13.42
CA GLU A 8 29.61 21.97 -14.75
C GLU A 8 28.66 20.78 -14.64
N PHE A 9 28.95 19.85 -13.73
CA PHE A 9 28.09 18.71 -13.46
C PHE A 9 26.69 19.14 -12.98
N LYS A 10 26.62 20.12 -12.07
CA LYS A 10 25.35 20.69 -11.62
C LYS A 10 24.57 21.35 -12.75
N GLN A 11 25.22 22.18 -13.56
CA GLN A 11 24.55 22.90 -14.66
C GLN A 11 24.05 21.97 -15.75
N ARG A 12 24.81 20.91 -16.06
CA ARG A 12 24.49 19.99 -17.16
C ARG A 12 23.37 19.01 -16.81
N PHE A 13 23.35 18.51 -15.58
CA PHE A 13 22.44 17.44 -15.17
C PHE A 13 21.30 17.90 -14.24
N GLY A 14 21.33 19.14 -13.73
CA GLY A 14 20.25 19.66 -12.88
C GLY A 14 20.09 18.88 -11.57
N ILE A 15 21.22 18.58 -10.92
CA ILE A 15 21.24 17.79 -9.67
C ILE A 15 20.77 18.65 -8.51
N THR A 16 19.85 18.12 -7.72
CA THR A 16 19.28 18.78 -6.54
C THR A 16 19.83 18.20 -5.25
N VAL A 17 19.94 16.87 -5.14
CA VAL A 17 20.36 16.18 -3.91
C VAL A 17 21.34 15.07 -4.26
N ALA A 18 22.41 14.92 -3.47
CA ALA A 18 23.23 13.72 -3.41
C ALA A 18 23.04 13.08 -2.05
N PHE A 19 22.85 11.76 -1.99
CA PHE A 19 22.62 11.03 -0.75
C PHE A 19 23.47 9.77 -0.66
N LEU A 20 23.69 9.34 0.57
CA LEU A 20 24.41 8.13 0.93
C LEU A 20 23.66 7.48 2.09
N ALA A 21 23.26 6.22 1.93
CA ALA A 21 22.76 5.38 3.00
C ALA A 21 23.71 4.23 3.27
N THR A 22 24.12 4.10 4.51
CA THR A 22 24.96 2.99 4.96
C THR A 22 24.10 1.83 5.46
N HIS A 23 24.67 0.62 5.45
CA HIS A 23 24.01 -0.57 6.01
C HIS A 23 23.82 -0.51 7.55
N SER A 24 24.34 0.51 8.24
CA SER A 24 24.06 0.73 9.67
C SER A 24 22.78 1.54 9.92
N GLY A 25 22.10 1.98 8.87
CA GLY A 25 20.91 2.82 8.96
C GLY A 25 21.19 4.33 8.98
N LEU A 26 22.46 4.75 8.86
CA LEU A 26 22.79 6.17 8.74
C LEU A 26 22.59 6.62 7.28
N THR A 27 21.67 7.57 7.09
CA THR A 27 21.49 8.32 5.86
C THR A 27 22.11 9.72 5.99
N ARG A 28 22.83 10.15 4.97
CA ARG A 28 23.36 11.50 4.83
C ARG A 28 23.02 12.03 3.46
N TRP A 29 22.61 13.28 3.37
CA TRP A 29 22.31 13.94 2.11
C TRP A 29 22.95 15.32 2.06
N GLN A 30 23.19 15.79 0.85
CA GLN A 30 23.70 17.11 0.55
C GLN A 30 22.87 17.69 -0.59
N GLU A 31 22.35 18.89 -0.37
CA GLU A 31 21.54 19.60 -1.35
C GLU A 31 22.37 20.61 -2.16
N PHE A 32 21.92 20.87 -3.36
CA PHE A 32 22.58 21.70 -4.36
C PHE A 32 21.58 22.74 -4.90
N HIS A 33 21.29 23.78 -4.12
CA HIS A 33 20.38 24.85 -4.55
C HIS A 33 20.95 25.64 -5.74
N SER A 34 20.17 25.80 -6.80
CA SER A 34 20.55 26.55 -8.02
C SER A 34 20.64 28.07 -7.79
N ASN A 35 20.00 28.60 -6.74
CA ASN A 35 19.92 30.04 -6.46
C ASN A 35 20.49 30.37 -5.08
N MET A 36 21.13 31.55 -4.96
CA MET A 36 21.80 32.10 -3.77
C MET A 36 20.84 32.52 -2.62
N ALA A 37 19.71 31.84 -2.47
CA ALA A 37 18.86 31.98 -1.29
C ALA A 37 18.72 30.58 -0.71
N GLU A 38 19.26 30.40 0.50
CA GLU A 38 18.93 29.27 1.37
C GLU A 38 17.41 29.31 1.63
N GLU A 39 16.61 28.67 0.78
CA GLU A 39 15.26 28.28 1.18
C GLU A 39 15.41 27.13 2.17
N LEU A 40 15.41 27.52 3.45
CA LEU A 40 15.55 26.71 4.67
C LEU A 40 14.53 25.56 4.83
N GLY A 41 13.75 25.19 3.80
CA GLY A 41 12.68 24.18 3.88
C GLY A 41 12.76 23.05 2.85
N ALA A 42 13.64 23.10 1.85
CA ALA A 42 13.77 22.01 0.88
C ALA A 42 14.42 20.76 1.50
N GLY A 43 15.33 20.95 2.46
CA GLY A 43 16.02 19.90 3.22
C GLY A 43 15.12 18.98 4.03
N GLU A 44 13.95 19.47 4.44
CA GLU A 44 12.96 18.70 5.19
C GLU A 44 12.29 17.67 4.26
N THR A 45 12.05 18.01 2.99
CA THR A 45 11.32 17.13 2.06
C THR A 45 12.04 15.80 1.80
N PHE A 46 13.36 15.80 1.56
CA PHE A 46 14.09 14.55 1.33
C PHE A 46 14.16 13.70 2.60
N SER A 47 14.43 14.34 3.74
CA SER A 47 14.58 13.67 5.05
C SER A 47 13.27 13.08 5.57
N GLU A 48 12.15 13.77 5.36
CA GLU A 48 10.82 13.32 5.78
C GLU A 48 10.37 12.10 4.98
N HIS A 49 10.66 12.09 3.67
CA HIS A 49 10.29 10.99 2.80
C HIS A 49 11.22 9.78 2.94
N ASN A 50 12.52 9.96 3.23
CA ASN A 50 13.51 8.88 3.24
C ASN A 50 14.10 8.62 4.63
N ASN A 51 13.26 8.20 5.58
CA ASN A 51 13.66 7.98 6.97
C ASN A 51 14.02 6.53 7.31
N LYS A 52 13.86 5.57 6.38
CA LYS A 52 14.01 4.13 6.67
C LYS A 52 15.33 3.51 6.19
N ALA A 53 16.26 4.31 5.67
CA ALA A 53 17.59 3.87 5.26
C ALA A 53 17.61 2.58 4.40
N ILE A 54 17.90 1.43 5.01
CA ILE A 54 17.96 0.10 4.36
C ILE A 54 16.60 -0.35 3.85
N ASP A 55 15.53 0.06 4.54
CA ASP A 55 14.18 -0.34 4.21
C ASP A 55 13.59 0.41 3.01
N GLU A 56 14.27 1.47 2.56
CA GLU A 56 13.87 2.24 1.40
C GLU A 56 13.93 1.43 0.11
N VAL A 57 12.97 1.71 -0.78
CA VAL A 57 12.83 0.97 -2.05
C VAL A 57 14.05 1.15 -2.94
N TRP A 58 14.58 2.38 -3.05
CA TRP A 58 15.77 2.65 -3.85
C TRP A 58 17.03 1.96 -3.30
N TYR A 59 17.13 1.74 -1.98
CA TYR A 59 18.24 1.02 -1.37
C TYR A 59 18.20 -0.45 -1.78
N LYS A 60 17.05 -1.10 -1.55
CA LYS A 60 16.83 -2.52 -1.91
C LYS A 60 17.02 -2.75 -3.40
N ARG A 61 16.42 -1.90 -4.24
CA ARG A 61 16.56 -1.99 -5.70
C ARG A 61 18.00 -1.85 -6.18
N ALA A 62 18.78 -0.92 -5.61
CA ALA A 62 20.20 -0.76 -5.97
C ALA A 62 21.04 -1.99 -5.62
N VAL A 63 20.78 -2.59 -4.45
CA VAL A 63 21.45 -3.82 -4.02
C VAL A 63 21.08 -5.00 -4.91
N ASP A 64 19.78 -5.18 -5.21
CA ASP A 64 19.29 -6.24 -6.10
C ASP A 64 19.87 -6.12 -7.51
N GLN A 65 19.95 -4.90 -8.03
CA GLN A 65 20.49 -4.63 -9.36
C GLN A 65 22.00 -4.94 -9.45
N HIS A 66 22.76 -4.71 -8.37
CA HIS A 66 24.19 -5.02 -8.35
C HIS A 66 24.47 -6.52 -8.55
N PHE A 67 23.59 -7.40 -8.04
CA PHE A 67 23.69 -8.85 -8.29
C PHE A 67 23.45 -9.22 -9.76
N ILE A 68 22.75 -8.38 -10.52
CA ILE A 68 22.51 -8.57 -11.95
C ILE A 68 23.69 -8.02 -12.77
N ARG A 69 24.09 -6.76 -12.48
CA ARG A 69 25.19 -6.06 -13.15
C ARG A 69 25.90 -5.14 -12.15
N GLU A 70 27.16 -5.45 -11.84
CA GLU A 70 27.94 -4.78 -10.78
C GLU A 70 28.06 -3.26 -11.01
N GLU A 71 28.31 -2.83 -12.25
CA GLU A 71 28.55 -1.41 -12.59
C GLU A 71 27.26 -0.64 -12.94
N SER A 72 26.08 -1.25 -12.79
CA SER A 72 24.84 -0.60 -13.25
C SER A 72 24.23 0.35 -12.22
N PHE A 73 23.64 1.43 -12.73
CA PHE A 73 22.84 2.38 -11.96
C PHE A 73 21.35 2.04 -12.07
N VAL A 74 20.62 2.22 -10.98
CA VAL A 74 19.15 2.12 -10.93
C VAL A 74 18.56 3.51 -10.99
N TYR A 75 17.81 3.77 -12.06
CA TYR A 75 17.00 4.97 -12.22
C TYR A 75 15.55 4.67 -11.89
N SER A 76 14.93 5.52 -11.08
CA SER A 76 13.52 5.40 -10.68
C SER A 76 12.86 6.77 -10.62
N VAL A 77 11.56 6.80 -10.92
CA VAL A 77 10.69 7.99 -10.87
C VAL A 77 9.52 7.68 -9.95
N PRO A 78 8.96 8.66 -9.20
CA PRO A 78 7.72 8.45 -8.47
C PRO A 78 6.58 8.00 -9.39
N PHE A 79 5.64 7.24 -8.83
CA PHE A 79 4.45 6.79 -9.54
C PHE A 79 3.58 7.99 -9.95
N ASP A 80 3.00 7.93 -11.15
CA ASP A 80 2.05 8.91 -11.71
C ASP A 80 2.53 10.37 -11.66
N ALA A 81 3.85 10.56 -11.72
CA ALA A 81 4.50 11.86 -11.59
C ALA A 81 4.04 12.89 -12.64
N GLY A 82 3.61 12.41 -13.82
CA GLY A 82 3.10 13.25 -14.91
C GLY A 82 1.75 13.93 -14.64
N GLU A 83 0.96 13.43 -13.68
CA GLU A 83 -0.37 13.97 -13.35
C GLU A 83 -0.31 15.12 -12.33
N THR A 84 0.67 15.09 -11.42
CA THR A 84 0.74 16.02 -10.27
C THR A 84 1.15 17.45 -10.64
N GLY A 85 1.60 17.70 -11.88
CA GLY A 85 1.99 19.04 -12.37
C GLY A 85 3.21 19.68 -11.68
N ALA A 86 3.76 19.04 -10.65
CA ALA A 86 4.98 19.45 -9.96
C ALA A 86 6.23 19.09 -10.77
N GLU A 87 7.38 19.70 -10.42
CA GLU A 87 8.65 19.32 -11.00
C GLU A 87 9.02 17.90 -10.58
N THR A 88 9.03 16.98 -11.54
CA THR A 88 9.30 15.56 -11.27
C THR A 88 10.80 15.32 -11.08
N MET A 89 11.13 14.52 -10.07
CA MET A 89 12.50 14.20 -9.69
C MET A 89 12.81 12.76 -10.07
N VAL A 90 13.96 12.54 -10.69
CA VAL A 90 14.48 11.20 -11.01
C VAL A 90 15.55 10.86 -9.98
N THR A 91 15.42 9.69 -9.36
CA THR A 91 16.40 9.17 -8.41
C THR A 91 17.28 8.16 -9.12
N ALA A 92 18.59 8.40 -9.13
CA ALA A 92 19.60 7.43 -9.55
C ALA A 92 20.34 6.89 -8.32
N SER A 93 20.45 5.57 -8.21
CA SER A 93 21.07 4.90 -7.07
C SER A 93 22.02 3.80 -7.53
N HIS A 94 23.07 3.58 -6.75
CA HIS A 94 24.09 2.57 -7.00
C HIS A 94 24.62 2.02 -5.69
N ALA A 95 24.71 0.69 -5.60
CA ALA A 95 25.19 0.00 -4.42
C ALA A 95 26.70 -0.21 -4.46
N ILE A 96 27.36 0.13 -3.36
CA ILE A 96 28.79 -0.06 -3.15
C ILE A 96 28.97 -1.34 -2.34
N PHE A 97 29.62 -2.32 -2.94
CA PHE A 97 29.98 -3.56 -2.29
C PHE A 97 31.43 -3.54 -1.84
N HIS A 98 31.68 -4.09 -0.66
CA HIS A 98 33.02 -4.37 -0.18
C HIS A 98 33.31 -5.85 -0.33
N THR A 99 34.44 -6.17 -0.94
CA THR A 99 34.91 -7.55 -1.15
C THR A 99 36.12 -7.81 -0.28
N GLU A 100 35.98 -8.71 0.69
CA GLU A 100 37.08 -9.14 1.55
C GLU A 100 37.04 -10.67 1.71
N GLY A 101 38.18 -11.33 1.48
CA GLY A 101 38.30 -12.79 1.65
C GLY A 101 37.35 -13.63 0.77
N GLY A 102 37.02 -13.15 -0.43
CA GLY A 102 36.11 -13.83 -1.36
C GLY A 102 34.62 -13.75 -0.98
N LYS A 103 34.27 -12.95 0.05
CA LYS A 103 32.89 -12.62 0.39
C LYS A 103 32.61 -11.17 0.00
N SER A 104 31.46 -10.95 -0.61
CA SER A 104 30.94 -9.61 -0.95
C SER A 104 29.79 -9.26 -0.01
N ALA A 105 29.77 -8.02 0.48
CA ALA A 105 28.65 -7.49 1.26
C ALA A 105 28.36 -6.04 0.85
N PRO A 106 27.08 -5.61 0.84
CA PRO A 106 26.72 -4.23 0.57
C PRO A 106 27.16 -3.34 1.73
N ALA A 107 28.06 -2.39 1.46
CA ALA A 107 28.57 -1.45 2.45
C ALA A 107 27.67 -0.22 2.57
N ALA A 108 27.32 0.37 1.42
CA ALA A 108 26.49 1.56 1.33
C ALA A 108 25.81 1.65 -0.04
N VAL A 109 24.75 2.43 -0.14
CA VAL A 109 24.13 2.84 -1.40
C VAL A 109 24.29 4.34 -1.53
N VAL A 110 24.77 4.78 -2.69
CA VAL A 110 24.91 6.19 -3.04
C VAL A 110 23.95 6.54 -4.15
N GLY A 111 23.50 7.79 -4.19
CA GLY A 111 22.60 8.23 -5.23
C GLY A 111 22.51 9.73 -5.39
N PHE A 112 21.86 10.11 -6.48
CA PHE A 112 21.58 11.49 -6.85
C PHE A 112 20.10 11.62 -7.20
N GLN A 113 19.51 12.75 -6.83
CA GLN A 113 18.26 13.23 -7.39
C GLN A 113 18.55 14.37 -8.35
N PHE A 114 17.94 14.29 -9.52
CA PHE A 114 18.05 15.33 -10.53
C PHE A 114 16.69 15.58 -11.17
N GLN A 115 16.56 16.77 -11.76
CA GLN A 115 15.32 17.21 -12.37
C GLN A 115 15.03 16.43 -13.66
N HIS A 116 13.82 15.90 -13.81
CA HIS A 116 13.40 15.17 -15.01
C HIS A 116 13.53 16.02 -16.29
N THR A 117 13.24 17.31 -16.19
CA THR A 117 13.32 18.24 -17.34
C THR A 117 14.74 18.35 -17.91
N ALA A 118 15.78 18.24 -17.07
CA ALA A 118 17.17 18.24 -17.50
C ALA A 118 17.53 16.93 -18.22
N LEU A 119 17.08 15.79 -17.69
CA LEU A 119 17.26 14.48 -18.32
C LEU A 119 16.57 14.42 -19.69
N LEU A 120 15.33 14.91 -19.79
CA LEU A 120 14.59 14.97 -21.05
C LEU A 120 15.30 15.83 -22.10
N LYS A 121 15.84 16.99 -21.70
CA LYS A 121 16.63 17.87 -22.60
C LYS A 121 17.88 17.15 -23.09
N LEU A 122 18.60 16.47 -22.20
CA LEU A 122 19.78 15.69 -22.56
C LEU A 122 19.42 14.56 -23.53
N PHE A 123 18.34 13.83 -23.24
CA PHE A 123 17.84 12.76 -24.08
C PHE A 123 17.49 13.24 -25.49
N ARG A 124 16.77 14.36 -25.62
CA ARG A 124 16.44 14.96 -26.92
C ARG A 124 17.68 15.44 -27.68
N ASN A 125 18.67 15.98 -26.97
CA ASN A 125 19.92 16.40 -27.59
C ASN A 125 20.72 15.20 -28.15
N ILE A 126 20.75 14.07 -27.43
CA ILE A 126 21.46 12.86 -27.85
C ILE A 126 20.71 12.15 -28.99
N THR A 127 19.39 11.99 -28.86
CA THR A 127 18.58 11.30 -29.87
C THR A 127 18.41 12.13 -31.15
N GLY A 128 18.61 13.44 -31.08
CA GLY A 128 18.62 14.35 -32.23
C GLY A 128 17.36 14.14 -33.07
N ASN A 129 17.53 13.95 -34.37
CA ASN A 129 16.42 13.75 -35.31
C ASN A 129 15.76 12.37 -35.25
N GLY A 130 16.36 11.38 -34.58
CA GLY A 130 15.88 10.00 -34.60
C GLY A 130 14.55 9.79 -33.88
N CYS A 131 14.28 10.60 -32.86
CA CYS A 131 13.09 10.55 -32.00
C CYS A 131 12.24 11.82 -32.06
N THR A 132 12.62 12.82 -32.87
CA THR A 132 11.87 14.07 -33.02
C THR A 132 11.02 14.12 -34.28
N MET A 133 11.13 13.11 -35.15
CA MET A 133 10.25 12.97 -36.31
C MET A 133 8.92 12.40 -35.83
N ASP A 134 7.81 13.00 -36.29
CA ASP A 134 6.44 12.66 -35.83
C ASP A 134 6.05 11.18 -36.10
N ASP A 135 6.82 10.47 -36.92
CA ASP A 135 6.57 9.07 -37.26
C ASP A 135 7.00 8.07 -36.17
N LYS A 136 7.75 8.49 -35.14
CA LYS A 136 8.31 7.55 -34.13
C LYS A 136 8.12 8.02 -32.70
N ASP A 137 7.58 7.13 -31.87
CA ASP A 137 7.47 7.30 -30.42
C ASP A 137 8.68 6.65 -29.72
N CYS A 138 9.49 7.46 -29.03
CA CYS A 138 10.61 6.97 -28.24
C CYS A 138 10.30 7.01 -26.75
N TYR A 139 10.43 5.86 -26.10
CA TYR A 139 10.20 5.65 -24.68
C TYR A 139 11.47 5.15 -24.00
N VAL A 140 11.72 5.60 -22.78
CA VAL A 140 12.72 4.99 -21.89
C VAL A 140 11.97 4.34 -20.74
N LEU A 141 12.10 3.02 -20.65
CA LEU A 141 11.43 2.20 -19.66
C LEU A 141 12.43 1.68 -18.62
N ASP A 142 11.93 1.56 -17.39
CA ASP A 142 12.59 0.91 -16.26
C ASP A 142 12.58 -0.64 -16.43
N ASN A 143 13.41 -1.36 -15.68
CA ASN A 143 13.47 -2.82 -15.64
C ASN A 143 12.15 -3.47 -15.18
N ASN A 144 11.22 -2.68 -14.63
CA ASN A 144 9.88 -3.10 -14.24
C ASN A 144 8.77 -2.63 -15.21
N GLY A 145 9.11 -1.98 -16.33
CA GLY A 145 8.14 -1.52 -17.33
C GLY A 145 7.45 -0.19 -17.00
N PHE A 146 8.00 0.60 -16.07
CA PHE A 146 7.55 1.96 -15.79
C PHE A 146 8.21 2.97 -16.72
N ILE A 147 7.47 4.00 -17.13
CA ILE A 147 7.95 5.02 -18.05
C ILE A 147 8.77 6.07 -17.30
N ILE A 148 10.04 6.24 -17.70
CA ILE A 148 10.89 7.35 -17.22
C ILE A 148 10.86 8.51 -18.19
N ILE A 149 11.00 8.24 -19.48
CA ILE A 149 10.95 9.26 -20.54
C ILE A 149 9.88 8.84 -21.55
N SER A 150 9.02 9.79 -21.89
CA SER A 150 7.96 9.66 -22.89
C SER A 150 7.91 10.90 -23.79
N PRO A 151 7.25 10.81 -24.96
CA PRO A 151 6.95 11.98 -25.79
C PRO A 151 6.05 12.98 -25.06
N SER A 152 5.03 12.48 -24.35
CA SER A 152 4.10 13.26 -23.52
C SER A 152 4.50 13.22 -22.05
N ARG A 153 4.63 14.37 -21.40
CA ARG A 153 5.07 14.44 -19.98
C ARG A 153 4.10 13.75 -19.02
N HIS A 154 2.82 13.72 -19.33
CA HIS A 154 1.79 13.11 -18.49
C HIS A 154 1.95 11.59 -18.32
N GLU A 155 2.67 10.94 -19.25
CA GLU A 155 2.94 9.49 -19.21
C GLU A 155 4.10 9.11 -18.26
N THR A 156 4.80 10.09 -17.70
CA THR A 156 5.94 9.85 -16.82
C THR A 156 5.50 9.23 -15.50
N GLY A 157 6.10 8.10 -15.11
CA GLY A 157 5.78 7.38 -13.88
C GLY A 157 4.60 6.41 -13.99
N MET A 158 3.88 6.40 -15.12
CA MET A 158 2.82 5.43 -15.40
C MET A 158 3.41 4.08 -15.85
N PHE A 159 2.66 3.00 -15.67
CA PHE A 159 3.03 1.70 -16.21
C PHE A 159 2.81 1.67 -17.73
N PHE A 160 3.79 1.19 -18.49
CA PHE A 160 3.74 1.22 -19.94
C PHE A 160 2.55 0.43 -20.52
N GLY A 161 2.14 -0.67 -19.88
CA GLY A 161 0.99 -1.46 -20.32
C GLY A 161 -0.36 -0.77 -20.16
N GLU A 162 -0.46 0.29 -19.34
CA GLU A 162 -1.67 1.11 -19.22
C GLU A 162 -1.75 2.13 -20.36
N VAL A 163 -0.60 2.59 -20.86
CA VAL A 163 -0.51 3.50 -22.01
C VAL A 163 -0.63 2.74 -23.33
N ASN A 164 0.14 1.66 -23.50
CA ASN A 164 0.22 0.84 -24.72
C ASN A 164 0.27 -0.66 -24.37
N GLY A 165 -0.86 -1.25 -23.97
CA GLY A 165 -0.92 -2.65 -23.57
C GLY A 165 -0.65 -3.65 -24.69
N ALA A 166 -0.98 -3.33 -25.95
CA ALA A 166 -0.67 -4.20 -27.10
C ALA A 166 0.83 -4.43 -27.29
N ILE A 167 1.64 -3.38 -27.18
CA ILE A 167 3.12 -3.49 -27.28
C ILE A 167 3.69 -4.14 -26.04
N MET A 168 3.18 -3.83 -24.84
CA MET A 168 3.63 -4.48 -23.61
C MET A 168 3.36 -5.99 -23.63
N HIS A 169 2.23 -6.44 -24.20
CA HIS A 169 1.95 -7.85 -24.40
C HIS A 169 2.98 -8.51 -25.32
N ARG A 170 3.29 -7.87 -26.46
CA ARG A 170 4.34 -8.36 -27.37
C ARG A 170 5.71 -8.44 -26.71
N LEU A 171 6.08 -7.44 -25.90
CA LEU A 171 7.33 -7.49 -25.15
C LEU A 171 7.42 -8.66 -24.18
N VAL A 172 6.28 -9.17 -23.70
CA VAL A 172 6.21 -10.38 -22.86
C VAL A 172 6.27 -11.65 -23.70
N GLU A 173 5.54 -11.71 -24.82
CA GLU A 173 5.61 -12.85 -25.75
C GLU A 173 7.03 -13.08 -26.27
N GLU A 174 7.74 -12.00 -26.54
CA GLU A 174 9.09 -11.99 -27.11
C GLU A 174 10.19 -12.09 -26.03
N ASN A 175 9.80 -12.39 -24.79
CA ASN A 175 10.71 -12.57 -23.65
C ASN A 175 11.65 -11.38 -23.39
N VAL A 176 11.21 -10.15 -23.67
CA VAL A 176 11.90 -8.92 -23.20
C VAL A 176 11.54 -8.67 -21.74
N PHE A 177 10.26 -8.83 -21.42
CA PHE A 177 9.75 -8.80 -20.04
C PHE A 177 9.18 -10.15 -19.65
N LYS A 178 9.44 -10.54 -18.40
CA LYS A 178 8.79 -11.68 -17.76
C LYS A 178 7.67 -11.19 -16.86
N LYS A 179 6.46 -11.71 -17.10
CA LYS A 179 5.30 -11.54 -16.23
C LYS A 179 5.42 -12.44 -15.00
N VAL A 180 5.26 -11.87 -13.82
CA VAL A 180 5.31 -12.54 -12.52
C VAL A 180 4.02 -12.22 -11.77
N THR A 181 3.20 -13.24 -11.50
CA THR A 181 1.97 -13.08 -10.72
C THR A 181 2.29 -13.18 -9.23
N VAL A 182 1.83 -12.20 -8.45
CA VAL A 182 2.03 -12.15 -7.00
C VAL A 182 0.67 -12.15 -6.32
N TYR A 183 0.52 -13.02 -5.34
CA TYR A 183 -0.70 -13.16 -4.53
C TYR A 183 -0.51 -12.48 -3.17
N ASP A 184 -1.43 -11.61 -2.81
CA ASP A 184 -1.52 -10.98 -1.50
C ASP A 184 -2.78 -11.50 -0.77
N TYR A 185 -2.55 -12.42 0.17
CA TYR A 185 -3.60 -13.01 1.02
C TYR A 185 -3.91 -12.16 2.27
N GLN A 186 -3.24 -11.02 2.45
CA GLN A 186 -3.42 -10.11 3.58
C GLN A 186 -3.94 -8.72 3.14
N ALA A 187 -4.42 -8.63 1.90
CA ALA A 187 -4.96 -7.40 1.35
C ALA A 187 -6.26 -6.98 2.05
N VAL A 188 -6.58 -5.70 1.91
CA VAL A 188 -7.81 -5.09 2.45
C VAL A 188 -8.69 -4.63 1.30
N CYS A 189 -9.89 -5.21 1.21
CA CYS A 189 -10.88 -4.86 0.20
C CYS A 189 -11.97 -3.96 0.78
N PHE A 190 -12.43 -3.03 -0.05
CA PHE A 190 -13.61 -2.22 0.24
C PHE A 190 -14.85 -2.95 -0.27
N VAL A 191 -15.61 -3.55 0.64
CA VAL A 191 -16.90 -4.14 0.27
C VAL A 191 -17.97 -3.06 0.46
N PRO A 192 -18.75 -2.73 -0.59
CA PRO A 192 -19.90 -1.86 -0.42
C PRO A 192 -20.82 -2.51 0.60
N ASP A 193 -21.32 -1.74 1.56
CA ASP A 193 -22.31 -2.27 2.50
C ASP A 193 -23.51 -2.81 1.72
N GLY A 194 -23.66 -4.14 1.73
CA GLY A 194 -24.87 -4.82 1.28
C GLY A 194 -26.06 -4.22 2.00
N GLU A 195 -27.18 -4.10 1.29
CA GLU A 195 -28.37 -3.37 1.71
C GLU A 195 -28.67 -3.52 3.21
N ASN A 196 -28.98 -2.39 3.85
CA ASN A 196 -29.35 -2.33 5.25
C ASN A 196 -30.43 -3.36 5.57
N ASN A 197 -30.06 -4.50 6.15
CA ASN A 197 -31.02 -5.45 6.70
C ASN A 197 -31.88 -4.69 7.73
N CYS A 198 -33.15 -4.48 7.41
CA CYS A 198 -34.13 -3.72 8.19
C CYS A 198 -34.44 -4.31 9.59
N SER A 199 -33.74 -5.36 10.01
CA SER A 199 -33.95 -6.08 11.27
C SER A 199 -33.76 -5.18 12.50
N SER A 200 -32.84 -4.21 12.47
CA SER A 200 -32.59 -3.31 13.61
C SER A 200 -33.66 -2.22 13.80
N LYS A 201 -34.55 -1.98 12.82
CA LYS A 201 -35.60 -0.95 12.93
C LYS A 201 -36.75 -1.35 13.86
N PHE A 202 -36.99 -2.66 14.06
CA PHE A 202 -38.08 -3.13 14.92
C PHE A 202 -37.81 -2.98 16.42
N PHE A 203 -36.55 -2.83 16.85
CA PHE A 203 -36.19 -2.65 18.26
C PHE A 203 -36.16 -1.18 18.72
N SER A 204 -36.11 -0.22 17.78
CA SER A 204 -36.09 1.22 18.09
C SER A 204 -37.29 1.68 18.92
N PRO A 205 -38.55 1.31 18.61
CA PRO A 205 -39.72 1.79 19.35
C PRO A 205 -39.73 1.30 20.80
N ILE A 206 -39.37 0.03 21.01
CA ILE A 206 -39.33 -0.60 22.35
C ILE A 206 -38.26 0.07 23.22
N ILE A 207 -37.08 0.37 22.66
CA ILE A 207 -36.01 1.07 23.38
C ILE A 207 -36.45 2.49 23.79
N HIS A 208 -37.18 3.21 22.94
CA HIS A 208 -37.71 4.54 23.28
C HIS A 208 -38.77 4.47 24.38
N VAL A 209 -39.66 3.48 24.34
CA VAL A 209 -40.65 3.23 25.40
C VAL A 209 -39.98 2.89 26.72
N LEU A 210 -38.98 2.01 26.71
CA LEU A 210 -38.22 1.65 27.92
C LEU A 210 -37.44 2.85 28.48
N ARG A 211 -36.92 3.74 27.63
CA ARG A 211 -36.24 4.97 28.06
C ARG A 211 -37.22 5.96 28.70
N LEU A 212 -38.43 6.10 28.15
CA LEU A 212 -39.49 6.94 28.72
C LEU A 212 -39.95 6.40 30.08
N PHE A 213 -40.13 5.09 30.19
CA PHE A 213 -40.47 4.44 31.46
C PHE A 213 -39.36 4.63 32.51
N LYS A 214 -38.09 4.45 32.13
CA LYS A 214 -36.94 4.73 33.01
C LYS A 214 -36.92 6.19 33.47
N TRP A 215 -37.14 7.14 32.56
CA TRP A 215 -37.20 8.56 32.90
C TRP A 215 -38.30 8.85 33.92
N LEU A 216 -39.51 8.32 33.69
CA LEU A 216 -40.65 8.49 34.59
C LEU A 216 -40.38 7.88 35.99
N LEU A 217 -39.78 6.70 36.04
CA LEU A 217 -39.45 6.05 37.30
C LEU A 217 -38.37 6.83 38.08
N THR A 218 -37.41 7.43 37.37
CA THR A 218 -36.36 8.25 37.97
C THR A 218 -36.93 9.58 38.50
N THR A 219 -37.86 10.21 37.79
CA THR A 219 -38.52 11.45 38.26
C THR A 219 -39.42 11.18 39.45
N VAL A 220 -40.18 10.08 39.47
CA VAL A 220 -40.99 9.68 40.64
C VAL A 220 -40.10 9.43 41.86
N LEU A 221 -39.00 8.68 41.71
CA LEU A 221 -38.03 8.48 42.79
C LEU A 221 -37.44 9.80 43.30
N TRP A 222 -37.11 10.72 42.39
CA TRP A 222 -36.62 12.04 42.75
C TRP A 222 -37.65 12.86 43.54
N TYR A 223 -38.93 12.83 43.15
CA TYR A 223 -40.00 13.49 43.91
C TYR A 223 -40.22 12.87 45.29
N ILE A 224 -40.07 11.55 45.42
CA ILE A 224 -40.12 10.88 46.73
C ILE A 224 -38.96 11.36 47.61
N VAL A 225 -37.74 11.46 47.06
CA VAL A 225 -36.58 12.00 47.78
C VAL A 225 -36.84 13.44 48.23
N GLN A 226 -37.35 14.31 47.35
CA GLN A 226 -37.70 15.69 47.72
C GLN A 226 -38.78 15.75 48.80
N TYR A 227 -39.81 14.90 48.73
CA TYR A 227 -40.85 14.83 49.75
C TYR A 227 -40.31 14.36 51.10
N THR A 228 -39.40 13.37 51.10
CA THR A 228 -38.71 12.94 52.32
C THR A 228 -37.73 14.00 52.85
N TYR A 229 -37.15 14.82 51.97
CA TYR A 229 -36.25 15.92 52.35
C TYR A 229 -37.04 17.05 53.02
N VAL A 230 -38.19 17.44 52.47
CA VAL A 230 -39.10 18.44 53.08
C VAL A 230 -39.68 17.93 54.41
N ALA A 231 -39.91 16.62 54.56
CA ALA A 231 -40.28 16.02 55.85
C ALA A 231 -39.11 15.99 56.87
N ALA A 232 -37.86 15.97 56.39
CA ALA A 232 -36.65 16.00 57.21
C ALA A 232 -36.21 17.43 57.58
N GLU A 233 -36.62 18.47 56.83
CA GLU A 233 -36.31 19.89 57.10
C GLU A 233 -37.01 20.49 58.35
N PHE A 234 -37.82 19.73 59.10
CA PHE A 234 -38.23 20.10 60.47
C PHE A 234 -37.16 19.81 61.54
N PHE A 235 -36.07 19.12 61.19
CA PHE A 235 -34.88 18.92 62.02
C PHE A 235 -33.62 19.06 61.17
N GLU A 236 -33.00 20.23 61.17
CA GLU A 236 -31.63 20.44 60.68
C GLU A 236 -30.79 21.13 61.78
N PRO A 237 -29.44 21.18 61.72
CA PRO A 237 -28.56 20.94 60.56
C PRO A 237 -27.35 20.03 60.90
N LEU A 238 -26.40 19.67 60.05
CA LEU A 238 -25.59 20.45 59.10
C LEU A 238 -24.65 19.42 58.41
N ILE A 239 -24.27 19.62 57.14
CA ILE A 239 -22.89 19.50 56.63
C ILE A 239 -22.89 19.74 55.11
N ASP A 240 -22.07 20.73 54.75
CA ASP A 240 -21.58 21.10 53.43
C ASP A 240 -20.38 20.21 53.08
N GLU A 241 -20.29 19.70 51.85
CA GLU A 241 -19.09 19.88 51.03
C GLU A 241 -19.24 19.31 49.62
N ASN A 242 -18.85 20.17 48.70
CA ASN A 242 -18.97 20.12 47.26
C ASN A 242 -17.82 19.30 46.63
N MET A 243 -18.08 18.11 46.10
CA MET A 243 -17.12 17.35 45.30
C MET A 243 -17.39 17.61 43.81
N THR A 244 -16.56 18.44 43.19
CA THR A 244 -16.59 18.69 41.73
C THR A 244 -15.80 17.59 41.02
N ASP A 245 -16.51 16.73 40.29
CA ASP A 245 -15.91 15.72 39.42
C ASP A 245 -15.34 16.37 38.14
N TYR A 246 -14.05 16.21 37.96
CA TYR A 246 -13.29 16.63 36.78
C TYR A 246 -13.51 15.63 35.65
N PHE A 247 -14.35 15.99 34.67
CA PHE A 247 -14.49 15.22 33.42
C PHE A 247 -13.20 15.32 32.60
N ILE A 248 -12.50 14.20 32.45
CA ILE A 248 -11.37 14.03 31.55
C ILE A 248 -11.88 14.14 30.10
N ASN A 249 -11.43 15.18 29.41
CA ASN A 249 -11.65 15.41 27.98
C ASN A 249 -10.83 14.41 27.15
N LEU A 250 -11.37 13.22 26.91
CA LEU A 250 -10.83 12.23 25.97
C LEU A 250 -11.22 12.63 24.53
N ASN A 251 -10.62 13.71 24.03
CA ASN A 251 -10.72 14.12 22.63
C ASN A 251 -9.33 14.50 22.11
N LYS A 252 -8.47 13.48 21.99
CA LYS A 252 -7.33 13.50 21.08
C LYS A 252 -7.06 12.05 20.69
N ASN A 253 -6.76 11.83 19.42
CA ASN A 253 -6.41 10.56 18.78
C ASN A 253 -7.57 9.81 18.09
N ASN A 254 -8.37 10.48 17.25
CA ASN A 254 -9.26 9.79 16.29
C ASN A 254 -9.16 10.34 14.86
N GLU A 255 -8.05 11.01 14.52
CA GLU A 255 -7.85 11.50 13.15
C GLU A 255 -7.63 10.35 12.16
N TYR A 256 -6.97 9.27 12.60
CA TYR A 256 -6.83 8.02 11.85
C TYR A 256 -8.15 7.23 11.71
N VAL A 257 -9.09 7.36 12.68
CA VAL A 257 -10.39 6.67 12.61
C VAL A 257 -11.27 7.29 11.52
N LYS A 258 -11.11 8.59 11.24
CA LYS A 258 -11.86 9.30 10.20
C LYS A 258 -11.59 8.76 8.78
N TYR A 259 -10.36 8.33 8.50
CA TYR A 259 -9.99 7.67 7.24
C TYR A 259 -10.47 6.21 7.16
N VAL A 260 -10.68 5.55 8.30
CA VAL A 260 -11.18 4.18 8.40
C VAL A 260 -12.72 4.13 8.29
N THR A 261 -13.42 5.22 8.62
CA THR A 261 -14.88 5.30 8.57
C THR A 261 -15.36 6.14 7.38
N LEU A 262 -15.07 5.69 6.15
CA LEU A 262 -15.93 6.06 5.02
C LEU A 262 -17.33 5.49 5.33
N GLN A 263 -18.34 6.35 5.40
CA GLN A 263 -19.67 6.02 5.97
C GLN A 263 -20.46 4.90 5.25
N ARG A 264 -19.86 4.18 4.28
CA ARG A 264 -20.51 3.17 3.43
C ARG A 264 -19.63 1.98 3.02
N THR A 265 -18.37 1.90 3.45
CA THR A 265 -17.47 0.80 3.06
C THR A 265 -16.90 0.13 4.31
N LYS A 266 -17.12 -1.19 4.42
CA LYS A 266 -16.48 -2.00 5.46
C LYS A 266 -15.19 -2.59 4.92
N LEU A 267 -14.10 -2.37 5.66
CA LEU A 267 -12.83 -3.03 5.41
C LEU A 267 -12.97 -4.52 5.73
N LYS A 268 -12.62 -5.38 4.78
CA LYS A 268 -12.51 -6.83 4.99
C LYS A 268 -11.17 -7.31 4.47
N SER A 269 -10.60 -8.31 5.14
CA SER A 269 -9.48 -9.06 4.59
C SER A 269 -9.94 -9.80 3.34
N CYS A 270 -9.14 -9.73 2.29
CA CYS A 270 -9.40 -10.39 1.02
C CYS A 270 -8.10 -10.86 0.38
N ASP A 271 -8.25 -11.71 -0.63
CA ASP A 271 -7.13 -12.21 -1.41
C ASP A 271 -7.09 -11.42 -2.74
N MET A 272 -5.99 -10.69 -2.97
CA MET A 272 -5.74 -9.97 -4.21
C MET A 272 -4.61 -10.65 -4.99
N GLN A 273 -4.63 -10.52 -6.31
CA GLN A 273 -3.49 -10.84 -7.17
C GLN A 273 -3.06 -9.60 -7.93
N ARG A 274 -1.78 -9.51 -8.24
CA ARG A 274 -1.24 -8.48 -9.14
C ARG A 274 -0.20 -9.06 -10.06
N ASP A 275 -0.16 -8.52 -11.25
CA ASP A 275 0.79 -8.91 -12.27
C ASP A 275 1.95 -7.92 -12.29
N LEU A 276 3.15 -8.38 -11.94
CA LEU A 276 4.37 -7.60 -11.98
C LEU A 276 5.20 -7.98 -13.21
N TYR A 277 6.02 -7.04 -13.68
CA TYR A 277 6.88 -7.25 -14.84
C TYR A 277 8.33 -7.03 -14.43
N THR A 278 9.21 -7.88 -14.96
CA THR A 278 10.65 -7.82 -14.72
C THR A 278 11.39 -8.06 -16.02
N LEU A 279 12.45 -7.32 -16.27
CA LEU A 279 13.27 -7.49 -17.46
C LEU A 279 13.91 -8.89 -17.46
N TYR A 280 13.77 -9.60 -18.57
CA TYR A 280 14.24 -10.97 -18.71
C TYR A 280 15.73 -10.98 -19.11
N ASN A 281 16.56 -11.65 -18.32
CA ASN A 281 18.03 -11.69 -18.49
C ASN A 281 18.48 -13.06 -18.99
N GLU A 282 18.36 -13.34 -20.29
CA GLU A 282 18.81 -14.64 -20.83
C GLU A 282 19.97 -14.62 -21.82
N LYS A 283 20.57 -13.44 -22.07
CA LYS A 283 21.91 -13.16 -22.62
C LYS A 283 21.82 -12.08 -23.69
N ASP A 284 22.73 -11.13 -23.53
CA ASP A 284 23.24 -10.15 -24.48
C ASP A 284 22.22 -9.23 -25.16
N ASN A 285 22.51 -7.94 -25.03
CA ASN A 285 22.41 -6.81 -25.97
C ASN A 285 21.94 -7.06 -27.42
N VAL A 286 20.94 -7.89 -27.65
CA VAL A 286 20.35 -8.11 -28.96
C VAL A 286 19.34 -6.99 -29.14
N VAL A 287 19.63 -6.17 -30.15
CA VAL A 287 18.65 -5.23 -30.70
C VAL A 287 17.52 -6.08 -31.25
N TYR A 288 16.39 -6.12 -30.54
CA TYR A 288 15.19 -6.77 -31.06
C TYR A 288 14.61 -5.84 -32.10
N ASN A 289 14.79 -6.15 -33.38
CA ASN A 289 14.12 -5.46 -34.47
C ASN A 289 12.95 -6.32 -34.92
N MET A 290 11.76 -6.02 -34.42
CA MET A 290 10.58 -6.83 -34.72
C MET A 290 9.84 -6.26 -35.92
N THR A 291 9.77 -7.07 -36.99
CA THR A 291 8.96 -6.73 -38.16
C THR A 291 7.51 -7.05 -37.89
N ALA A 292 6.64 -6.05 -38.06
CA ALA A 292 5.21 -6.24 -37.95
C ALA A 292 4.63 -7.02 -39.14
N HIS A 293 3.62 -7.86 -38.88
CA HIS A 293 2.79 -8.46 -39.93
C HIS A 293 1.43 -7.74 -39.96
N GLY A 294 1.06 -7.13 -41.09
CA GLY A 294 -0.22 -6.41 -41.22
C GLY A 294 -0.17 -4.98 -40.65
N CYS A 295 -1.16 -4.59 -39.83
CA CYS A 295 -1.20 -3.26 -39.17
C CYS A 295 -0.73 -3.32 -37.71
N GLU A 296 0.23 -4.18 -37.44
CA GLU A 296 0.97 -4.15 -36.18
C GLU A 296 2.07 -3.09 -36.26
N ARG A 297 2.48 -2.54 -35.11
CA ARG A 297 3.55 -1.53 -35.09
C ARG A 297 4.90 -2.23 -34.86
N PRO A 298 5.86 -2.09 -35.78
CA PRO A 298 7.21 -2.57 -35.51
C PRO A 298 7.81 -1.75 -34.36
N PHE A 299 8.58 -2.41 -33.52
CA PHE A 299 9.29 -1.76 -32.42
C PHE A 299 10.70 -2.29 -32.29
N VAL A 300 11.58 -1.43 -31.77
CA VAL A 300 12.97 -1.73 -31.52
C VAL A 300 13.29 -1.53 -30.05
N VAL A 301 13.90 -2.53 -29.41
CA VAL A 301 14.34 -2.46 -28.01
C VAL A 301 15.86 -2.41 -27.95
N LEU A 302 16.39 -1.42 -27.23
CA LEU A 302 17.82 -1.18 -27.05
C LEU A 302 18.12 -1.04 -25.55
N PRO A 303 18.93 -1.92 -24.93
CA PRO A 303 19.34 -1.73 -23.54
C PRO A 303 20.31 -0.55 -23.42
N ILE A 304 20.12 0.29 -22.40
CA ILE A 304 21.06 1.39 -22.11
C ILE A 304 22.19 0.83 -21.23
N PRO A 305 23.46 0.93 -21.67
CA PRO A 305 24.58 0.33 -20.95
C PRO A 305 24.76 0.95 -19.56
N ALA A 306 25.29 0.15 -18.62
CA ALA A 306 25.49 0.54 -17.22
C ALA A 306 24.23 1.08 -16.51
N SER A 307 23.04 0.66 -16.93
CA SER A 307 21.77 1.06 -16.31
C SER A 307 20.76 -0.08 -16.27
N ASN A 308 19.68 0.12 -15.50
CA ASN A 308 18.47 -0.69 -15.51
C ASN A 308 17.49 -0.35 -16.65
N LEU A 309 17.85 0.59 -17.53
CA LEU A 309 16.92 1.17 -18.50
C LEU A 309 17.00 0.51 -19.87
N ILE A 310 15.87 0.54 -20.57
CA ILE A 310 15.75 0.19 -21.97
C ILE A 310 15.15 1.36 -22.76
N LEU A 311 15.65 1.56 -23.97
CA LEU A 311 15.10 2.47 -24.97
C LEU A 311 14.20 1.65 -25.90
N LEU A 312 12.93 2.01 -25.95
CA LEU A 312 11.91 1.43 -26.82
C LEU A 312 11.54 2.46 -27.88
N VAL A 313 11.73 2.11 -29.15
CA VAL A 313 11.36 2.95 -30.30
C VAL A 313 10.22 2.27 -31.03
N ILE A 314 9.08 2.95 -31.14
CA ILE A 314 7.86 2.43 -31.72
C ILE A 314 7.50 3.28 -32.94
N ASP A 315 7.12 2.63 -34.03
CA ASP A 315 6.65 3.32 -35.22
C ASP A 315 5.15 3.69 -35.10
N GLN A 316 4.79 4.91 -35.49
CA GLN A 316 3.42 5.44 -35.40
C GLN A 316 2.54 5.14 -36.62
N ILE A 317 3.03 4.43 -37.64
CA ILE A 317 2.32 4.20 -38.92
C ILE A 317 0.87 3.66 -38.76
N CYS A 318 0.60 2.84 -37.74
CA CYS A 318 -0.74 2.29 -37.45
C CYS A 318 -1.38 2.97 -36.24
N PRO A 319 -2.72 3.10 -36.13
CA PRO A 319 -3.38 3.70 -34.97
C PRO A 319 -3.17 2.89 -33.68
N ARG A 320 -3.26 3.54 -32.50
CA ARG A 320 -3.15 2.86 -31.20
C ARG A 320 -4.39 2.02 -30.94
N ASP A 321 -4.21 0.77 -30.53
CA ASP A 321 -5.29 -0.06 -30.01
C ASP A 321 -5.46 0.19 -28.52
N ALA A 322 -6.47 0.99 -28.16
CA ALA A 322 -6.78 1.34 -26.78
C ALA A 322 -7.56 0.25 -26.02
N THR A 323 -7.93 -0.85 -26.68
CA THR A 323 -8.73 -1.92 -26.06
C THR A 323 -7.88 -2.87 -25.22
N HIS A 324 -6.60 -3.02 -25.56
CA HIS A 324 -5.65 -3.84 -24.83
C HIS A 324 -4.94 -3.01 -23.75
N ILE A 325 -5.40 -3.14 -22.51
CA ILE A 325 -4.83 -2.48 -21.33
C ILE A 325 -4.30 -3.56 -20.38
N LEU A 326 -3.02 -3.46 -20.02
CA LEU A 326 -2.40 -4.29 -18.99
C LEU A 326 -2.13 -3.43 -17.76
N THR A 327 -2.71 -3.79 -16.62
CA THR A 327 -2.53 -3.05 -15.36
C THR A 327 -1.66 -3.84 -14.38
N VAL A 328 -0.97 -3.11 -13.50
CA VAL A 328 -0.19 -3.63 -12.37
C VAL A 328 -0.99 -3.49 -11.06
N ASN A 329 -2.13 -2.80 -11.10
CA ASN A 329 -2.98 -2.60 -9.95
C ASN A 329 -3.54 -3.95 -9.44
N PRO A 330 -3.71 -4.09 -8.12
CA PRO A 330 -4.23 -5.31 -7.55
C PRO A 330 -5.67 -5.55 -7.98
N ILE A 331 -5.95 -6.78 -8.38
CA ILE A 331 -7.27 -7.26 -8.78
C ILE A 331 -7.70 -8.40 -7.86
N ASP A 332 -9.01 -8.56 -7.68
CA ASP A 332 -9.55 -9.69 -6.93
C ASP A 332 -9.20 -11.00 -7.64
N ILE A 333 -8.85 -12.02 -6.84
CA ILE A 333 -8.62 -13.36 -7.38
C ILE A 333 -9.98 -13.95 -7.78
N ASN A 334 -10.13 -14.21 -9.08
CA ASN A 334 -11.28 -14.95 -9.57
C ASN A 334 -11.06 -16.45 -9.34
N TYR A 335 -11.42 -16.92 -8.16
CA TYR A 335 -11.50 -18.35 -7.87
C TYR A 335 -12.60 -18.97 -8.74
N GLN A 336 -12.28 -20.05 -9.47
CA GLN A 336 -13.28 -20.83 -10.21
C GLN A 336 -14.19 -21.56 -9.21
N LEU A 337 -15.15 -20.83 -8.66
CA LEU A 337 -16.12 -21.31 -7.69
C LEU A 337 -17.38 -21.75 -8.44
N ASP A 338 -17.85 -22.96 -8.18
CA ASP A 338 -19.21 -23.35 -8.55
C ASP A 338 -20.22 -22.48 -7.80
N ALA A 339 -21.42 -22.27 -8.37
CA ALA A 339 -22.43 -21.34 -7.84
C ALA A 339 -22.83 -21.56 -6.36
N ASN A 340 -22.58 -22.76 -5.82
CA ASN A 340 -22.91 -23.13 -4.43
C ASN A 340 -21.68 -23.31 -3.53
N GLN A 341 -20.46 -23.07 -4.01
CA GLN A 341 -19.25 -23.25 -3.24
C GLN A 341 -18.78 -21.94 -2.61
N THR A 342 -18.43 -21.99 -1.32
CA THR A 342 -17.75 -20.89 -0.65
C THR A 342 -16.25 -21.01 -0.82
N LEU A 343 -15.53 -19.89 -0.67
CA LEU A 343 -14.07 -19.85 -0.72
C LEU A 343 -13.43 -20.82 0.30
N GLN A 344 -14.06 -21.02 1.46
CA GLN A 344 -13.57 -21.96 2.48
C GLN A 344 -13.65 -23.42 1.99
N CYS A 345 -14.72 -23.79 1.28
CA CYS A 345 -14.85 -25.11 0.67
C CYS A 345 -13.79 -25.30 -0.42
N TYR A 346 -13.62 -24.30 -1.30
CA TYR A 346 -12.59 -24.32 -2.34
C TYR A 346 -11.19 -24.54 -1.75
N LYS A 347 -10.82 -23.81 -0.69
CA LYS A 347 -9.52 -23.95 0.00
C LYS A 347 -9.35 -25.31 0.70
N ARG A 348 -10.44 -25.92 1.18
CA ARG A 348 -10.41 -27.26 1.78
C ARG A 348 -10.18 -28.33 0.71
N ASP A 349 -10.89 -28.23 -0.41
CA ASP A 349 -10.90 -29.25 -1.45
C ASP A 349 -9.57 -29.28 -2.23
N HIS A 350 -8.81 -28.18 -2.25
CA HIS A 350 -7.49 -28.07 -2.90
C HIS A 350 -6.29 -28.45 -2.00
N GLU A 351 -6.52 -29.00 -0.81
CA GLU A 351 -5.51 -29.51 0.17
C GLU A 351 -4.08 -28.94 -0.01
N PHE A 352 -3.85 -27.70 0.41
CA PHE A 352 -2.49 -27.14 0.43
C PHE A 352 -1.56 -28.02 1.26
N THR A 353 -0.32 -28.22 0.79
CA THR A 353 0.67 -29.04 1.49
C THR A 353 0.90 -28.51 2.89
N ARG A 354 0.64 -29.36 3.90
CA ARG A 354 0.85 -29.04 5.31
C ARG A 354 1.70 -30.14 5.94
N ILE A 355 2.70 -29.73 6.71
CA ILE A 355 3.49 -30.67 7.52
C ILE A 355 2.76 -30.85 8.85
N ARG A 356 2.30 -32.08 9.11
CA ARG A 356 1.73 -32.42 10.43
C ARG A 356 2.86 -32.58 11.45
N PRO A 357 2.61 -32.28 12.73
CA PRO A 357 3.55 -32.63 13.79
C PRO A 357 3.92 -34.12 13.74
N THR A 358 5.17 -34.46 14.03
CA THR A 358 5.67 -35.84 14.00
C THR A 358 5.07 -36.73 15.09
N SER A 359 4.71 -36.14 16.23
CA SER A 359 4.07 -36.83 17.35
C SER A 359 2.94 -35.99 17.95
N CYS A 360 1.81 -36.63 18.25
CA CYS A 360 0.73 -36.04 19.05
C CYS A 360 0.67 -36.76 20.39
N ILE A 361 1.07 -36.08 21.47
CA ILE A 361 0.95 -36.60 22.84
C ILE A 361 -0.37 -36.08 23.39
N SER A 362 -1.44 -36.82 23.16
CA SER A 362 -2.79 -36.42 23.62
C SER A 362 -3.08 -36.80 25.07
N LYS A 363 -2.26 -37.69 25.65
CA LYS A 363 -2.45 -38.23 27.00
C LYS A 363 -1.10 -38.48 27.65
N HIS A 364 -1.01 -38.17 28.93
CA HIS A 364 0.15 -38.52 29.76
C HIS A 364 -0.16 -39.72 30.66
N VAL A 365 0.84 -40.55 30.96
CA VAL A 365 0.65 -41.80 31.75
C VAL A 365 0.20 -41.51 33.19
N ASN A 366 0.60 -40.36 33.73
CA ASN A 366 0.16 -39.87 35.05
C ASN A 366 -1.09 -38.99 35.00
N GLU A 367 -1.73 -38.84 33.82
CA GLU A 367 -2.96 -38.08 33.70
C GLU A 367 -4.12 -38.92 34.25
N SER A 368 -4.70 -38.48 35.38
CA SER A 368 -5.90 -39.11 35.93
C SER A 368 -7.10 -38.76 35.05
N PHE A 369 -7.88 -39.76 34.64
CA PHE A 369 -9.21 -39.51 34.07
C PHE A 369 -10.09 -38.87 35.14
N ILE A 370 -10.46 -37.61 34.95
CA ILE A 370 -11.39 -36.90 35.83
C ILE A 370 -12.81 -37.38 35.48
N GLU A 371 -13.35 -38.31 36.26
CA GLU A 371 -14.75 -38.79 36.11
C GLU A 371 -15.78 -37.77 36.63
N LEU A 372 -15.36 -36.86 37.52
CA LEU A 372 -16.17 -35.77 38.04
C LEU A 372 -16.09 -34.55 37.10
N CYS A 373 -16.72 -34.66 35.94
CA CYS A 373 -17.10 -33.47 35.20
C CYS A 373 -18.17 -32.77 36.05
N GLY A 374 -17.86 -31.57 36.58
CA GLY A 374 -18.75 -30.87 37.51
C GLY A 374 -20.16 -30.83 36.94
N SER A 375 -21.11 -31.45 37.64
CA SER A 375 -22.53 -31.34 37.33
C SER A 375 -22.90 -29.87 37.46
N ALA A 376 -22.89 -29.15 36.34
CA ALA A 376 -23.45 -27.82 36.29
C ALA A 376 -24.90 -27.95 36.78
N SER A 377 -25.29 -27.15 37.76
CA SER A 377 -26.69 -27.02 38.10
C SER A 377 -27.41 -26.53 36.85
N SER A 378 -28.29 -27.35 36.30
CA SER A 378 -29.25 -26.88 35.31
C SER A 378 -29.98 -25.68 35.92
N ILE A 379 -30.03 -24.55 35.22
CA ILE A 379 -30.86 -23.41 35.61
C ILE A 379 -32.31 -23.89 35.54
N LEU A 380 -32.80 -24.45 36.65
CA LEU A 380 -34.19 -24.76 36.83
C LEU A 380 -34.90 -23.44 37.04
N VAL A 381 -35.66 -23.05 36.02
CA VAL A 381 -36.51 -21.88 36.06
C VAL A 381 -37.49 -22.04 37.22
N ASN A 382 -37.30 -21.25 38.27
CA ASN A 382 -38.19 -21.27 39.42
C ASN A 382 -39.53 -20.64 39.01
N ILE A 383 -40.50 -21.47 38.65
CA ILE A 383 -41.84 -21.07 38.20
C ILE A 383 -42.49 -20.12 39.20
N PHE A 384 -42.20 -20.27 40.50
CA PHE A 384 -42.71 -19.37 41.54
C PHE A 384 -42.23 -17.93 41.34
N VAL A 385 -40.97 -17.73 40.96
CA VAL A 385 -40.40 -16.40 40.70
C VAL A 385 -40.98 -15.79 39.42
N ILE A 386 -41.26 -16.61 38.39
CA ILE A 386 -41.94 -16.14 37.18
C ILE A 386 -43.39 -15.74 37.48
N VAL A 387 -44.12 -16.56 38.23
CA VAL A 387 -45.52 -16.27 38.61
C VAL A 387 -45.58 -15.04 39.54
N LEU A 388 -44.63 -14.89 40.46
CA LEU A 388 -44.52 -13.70 41.31
C LEU A 388 -44.26 -12.43 40.48
N ASN A 389 -43.36 -12.49 39.48
CA ASN A 389 -43.11 -11.37 38.57
C ASN A 389 -44.32 -11.06 37.68
N LEU A 390 -45.04 -12.07 37.20
CA LEU A 390 -46.29 -11.88 36.45
C LEU A 390 -47.36 -11.22 37.32
N LEU A 391 -47.51 -11.63 38.57
CA LEU A 391 -48.46 -11.02 39.51
C LEU A 391 -48.06 -9.58 39.87
N LEU A 392 -46.76 -9.33 40.07
CA LEU A 392 -46.24 -7.97 40.29
C LEU A 392 -46.44 -7.06 39.06
N CYS A 393 -46.28 -7.58 37.84
CA CYS A 393 -46.56 -6.84 36.60
C CYS A 393 -48.05 -6.59 36.34
N THR A 394 -48.96 -7.29 37.02
CA THR A 394 -50.40 -7.00 36.92
C THR A 394 -50.89 -5.99 37.95
N PHE A 395 -50.08 -5.67 38.96
CA PHE A 395 -50.42 -4.74 40.05
C PHE A 395 -49.58 -3.44 40.06
N LEU A 396 -48.71 -3.25 39.06
CA LEU A 396 -47.97 -2.03 38.74
C LEU A 396 -48.36 -1.60 37.33
#